data_AF-A0A377Y1N2-F1
#
_entry.id   AF-A0A377Y1N2-F1
#
_cell.length_a   1.000
_cell.length_b   1.000
_cell.length_c   1.000
_cell.angle_alpha   90.00
_cell.angle_beta   90.00
_cell.angle_gamma   90.00
#
_symmetry.space_group_name_H-M   'P 1'
#
loop_
_entity.id
_entity.type
_entity.pdbx_description
1 polymer ?
#
loop_
_entity_poly.entity_id
_entity_poly.type
_entity_poly.pdbx_seq_one_letter_code
_entity_poly.pdbx_strand_id
1 'polypeptide(L)'
;MTDLGGLKRLIDRSAPGSYTFAHTFPTGTHAMWLYYWLASAGIDPFNDVRTVVVPPPQMVMNMRIGNMSGFCVGEPWNARAINDRIGFTAATSQDIWPEHPEKVLGTRRDWVERNPNTARALVAALMEAQRWIAASPENTRETARLLARRGWLNTKEQYLTGRMLGEYDNGLGRRWQDAHPMRFWAGGEVSFPWLSDGMWFLTQFRRWGVLKQAPDYLAVASRINRIDVWQAAAQAVGGISAPAARMRSSTLMDGTVWNGSDPEGYARHFSIQRKGA
;
A
#
# COMPACT_ATOMS: atom_id res chain seq x y z
N MET A 1 -9.43 13.08 19.79
CA MET A 1 -8.51 13.44 18.69
C MET A 1 -8.81 12.47 17.55
N THR A 2 -9.11 12.98 16.36
CA THR A 2 -9.71 12.18 15.27
C THR A 2 -9.08 12.46 13.89
N ASP A 3 -8.11 13.35 13.83
CA ASP A 3 -7.45 13.78 12.60
C ASP A 3 -5.95 13.99 12.85
N LEU A 4 -5.18 14.07 11.76
CA LEU A 4 -3.73 14.18 11.79
C LEU A 4 -3.24 15.47 12.49
N GLY A 5 -3.94 16.60 12.34
CA GLY A 5 -3.58 17.85 13.00
C GLY A 5 -3.79 17.79 14.52
N GLY A 6 -4.86 17.13 14.96
CA GLY A 6 -5.11 16.79 16.36
C GLY A 6 -4.05 15.85 16.91
N LEU A 7 -3.62 14.85 16.12
CA LEU A 7 -2.54 13.94 16.51
C LEU A 7 -1.22 14.70 16.72
N LYS A 8 -0.86 15.60 15.81
CA LYS A 8 0.32 16.46 15.94
C LYS A 8 0.33 17.25 17.25
N ARG A 9 -0.78 17.94 17.56
CA ARG A 9 -0.91 18.71 18.82
C ARG A 9 -0.76 17.84 20.07
N LEU A 10 -1.17 16.58 20.00
CA LEU A 10 -1.06 15.64 21.12
C LEU A 10 0.39 15.17 21.30
N ILE A 11 1.06 14.84 20.21
CA ILE A 11 2.48 14.44 20.20
C ILE A 11 3.37 15.59 20.70
N ASP A 12 3.14 16.82 20.23
CA ASP A 12 3.94 18.00 20.62
C ASP A 12 3.88 18.32 22.12
N ARG A 13 2.83 17.87 22.80
CA ARG A 13 2.62 18.09 24.25
C ARG A 13 3.10 16.93 25.10
N SER A 14 3.67 15.89 24.48
CA SER A 14 4.09 14.66 25.15
C SER A 14 5.58 14.46 24.99
N ALA A 15 6.18 13.66 25.87
CA ALA A 15 7.58 13.27 25.68
C ALA A 15 7.72 12.45 24.38
N PRO A 16 8.82 12.61 23.61
CA PRO A 16 9.05 11.82 22.41
C PRO A 16 8.94 10.31 22.68
N GLY A 17 8.27 9.59 21.77
CA GLY A 17 8.05 8.14 21.91
C GLY A 17 6.88 7.75 22.82
N SER A 18 6.12 8.71 23.38
CA SER A 18 4.93 8.42 24.21
C SER A 18 3.85 7.64 23.47
N TYR A 19 3.72 7.86 22.16
CA TYR A 19 2.73 7.18 21.31
C TYR A 19 3.40 6.13 20.45
N THR A 20 2.79 4.94 20.38
CA THR A 20 3.31 3.80 19.62
C THR A 20 2.40 3.48 18.43
N PHE A 21 2.96 3.44 17.22
CA PHE A 21 2.24 3.09 15.99
C PHE A 21 2.82 1.83 15.36
N ALA A 22 1.95 0.91 14.93
CA ALA A 22 2.39 -0.31 14.28
C ALA A 22 2.33 -0.26 12.75
N HIS A 23 3.25 -0.96 12.10
CA HIS A 23 3.21 -1.30 10.68
C HIS A 23 3.62 -2.76 10.47
N THR A 24 3.59 -3.23 9.22
CA THR A 24 3.73 -4.66 8.90
C THR A 24 5.16 -5.12 8.63
N PHE A 25 6.00 -4.23 8.08
CA PHE A 25 7.40 -4.51 7.82
C PHE A 25 8.17 -3.18 7.61
N PRO A 26 9.41 -2.99 8.12
CA PRO A 26 10.09 -1.69 8.09
C PRO A 26 10.30 -1.10 6.68
N THR A 27 10.53 -1.95 5.66
CA THR A 27 10.65 -1.52 4.26
C THR A 27 9.39 -1.81 3.44
N GLY A 28 8.30 -2.18 4.09
CA GLY A 28 7.03 -2.50 3.43
C GLY A 28 6.17 -1.28 3.15
N THR A 29 5.15 -1.46 2.31
CA THR A 29 4.21 -0.41 1.89
C THR A 29 3.62 0.36 3.08
N HIS A 30 3.10 -0.35 4.08
CA HIS A 30 2.45 0.26 5.24
C HIS A 30 3.39 1.09 6.13
N ALA A 31 4.68 0.76 6.19
CA ALA A 31 5.64 1.64 6.86
C ALA A 31 5.77 2.95 6.08
N MET A 32 5.90 2.87 4.76
CA MET A 32 6.01 4.06 3.91
C MET A 32 4.76 4.93 3.95
N TRP A 33 3.56 4.34 3.95
CA TRP A 33 2.29 5.07 4.11
C TRP A 33 2.21 5.78 5.47
N LEU A 34 2.51 5.06 6.54
CA LEU A 34 2.50 5.62 7.89
C LEU A 34 3.50 6.77 8.01
N TYR A 35 4.72 6.58 7.51
CA TYR A 35 5.78 7.60 7.60
C TYR A 35 5.46 8.82 6.76
N TYR A 36 4.89 8.64 5.56
CA TYR A 36 4.47 9.75 4.70
C TYR A 36 3.37 10.58 5.36
N TRP A 37 2.33 9.91 5.89
CA TRP A 37 1.20 10.53 6.55
C TRP A 37 1.60 11.25 7.85
N LEU A 38 2.48 10.67 8.66
CA LEU A 38 2.99 11.35 9.86
C LEU A 38 3.84 12.58 9.48
N ALA A 39 4.79 12.40 8.57
CA ALA A 39 5.70 13.45 8.16
C ALA A 39 5.00 14.62 7.45
N SER A 40 3.87 14.38 6.77
CA SER A 40 3.09 15.46 6.12
C SER A 40 2.47 16.45 7.13
N ALA A 41 2.35 16.07 8.41
CA ALA A 41 1.96 16.98 9.49
C ALA A 41 3.12 17.38 10.41
N GLY A 42 4.36 17.14 9.98
CA GLY A 42 5.54 17.50 10.74
C GLY A 42 5.86 16.56 11.90
N ILE A 43 5.31 15.34 11.92
CA ILE A 43 5.65 14.31 12.91
C ILE A 43 6.78 13.44 12.35
N ASP A 44 7.93 13.41 13.02
CA ASP A 44 9.03 12.53 12.66
C ASP A 44 8.75 11.09 13.14
N PRO A 45 8.60 10.11 12.23
CA PRO A 45 8.25 8.73 12.60
C PRO A 45 9.36 7.98 13.36
N PHE A 46 10.56 8.54 13.46
CA PHE A 46 11.71 7.96 14.17
C PHE A 46 12.08 8.69 15.46
N ASN A 47 11.74 9.98 15.56
CA ASN A 47 12.11 10.80 16.72
C ASN A 47 10.92 11.13 17.62
N ASP A 48 9.73 11.40 17.06
CA ASP A 48 8.59 11.91 17.86
C ASP A 48 7.70 10.78 18.39
N VAL A 49 7.64 9.65 17.68
CA VAL A 49 6.81 8.49 18.02
C VAL A 49 7.62 7.21 18.03
N ARG A 50 7.09 6.18 18.68
CA ARG A 50 7.62 4.82 18.57
C ARG A 50 6.94 4.08 17.44
N THR A 51 7.71 3.48 16.54
CA THR A 51 7.18 2.59 15.49
C THR A 51 7.54 1.14 15.79
N VAL A 52 6.60 0.22 15.58
CA VAL A 52 6.80 -1.22 15.86
C VAL A 52 6.27 -2.09 14.72
N VAL A 53 6.88 -3.27 14.56
CA VAL A 53 6.43 -4.28 13.60
C VAL A 53 5.47 -5.22 14.29
N VAL A 54 4.25 -5.34 13.77
CA VAL A 54 3.23 -6.26 14.30
C VAL A 54 2.57 -7.02 13.15
N PRO A 55 2.41 -8.36 13.24
CA PRO A 55 1.67 -9.12 12.24
C PRO A 55 0.22 -8.62 12.11
N PRO A 56 -0.31 -8.43 10.89
CA PRO A 56 -1.66 -7.90 10.68
C PRO A 56 -2.78 -8.54 11.53
N PRO A 57 -2.86 -9.88 11.67
CA PRO A 57 -3.92 -10.51 12.46
C PRO A 57 -3.88 -10.17 13.96
N GLN A 58 -2.73 -9.70 14.46
CA GLN A 58 -2.52 -9.37 15.86
C GLN A 58 -2.71 -7.88 16.18
N MET A 59 -2.79 -7.01 15.16
CA MET A 59 -2.83 -5.56 15.37
C MET A 59 -4.05 -5.09 16.16
N VAL A 60 -5.23 -5.60 15.80
CA VAL A 60 -6.51 -5.22 16.46
C VAL A 60 -6.47 -5.57 17.95
N MET A 61 -5.98 -6.75 18.31
CA MET A 61 -5.89 -7.17 19.71
C MET A 61 -4.83 -6.38 20.48
N ASN A 62 -3.67 -6.12 19.88
CA ASN A 62 -2.63 -5.33 20.53
C ASN A 62 -3.08 -3.88 20.79
N MET A 63 -3.84 -3.28 19.88
CA MET A 63 -4.44 -1.97 20.11
C MET A 63 -5.47 -2.03 21.25
N ARG A 64 -6.30 -3.09 21.31
CA ARG A 64 -7.31 -3.27 22.36
C ARG A 64 -6.73 -3.29 23.77
N ILE A 65 -5.58 -3.95 23.96
CA ILE A 65 -4.92 -4.07 25.26
C ILE A 65 -3.98 -2.89 25.57
N GLY A 66 -3.94 -1.86 24.72
CA GLY A 66 -3.19 -0.64 24.96
C GLY A 66 -1.70 -0.70 24.59
N ASN A 67 -1.24 -1.74 23.90
CA ASN A 67 0.17 -1.86 23.49
C ASN A 67 0.55 -0.92 22.34
N MET A 68 -0.44 -0.34 21.65
CA MET A 68 -0.24 0.64 20.58
C MET A 68 -1.39 1.63 20.51
N SER A 69 -1.08 2.83 20.05
CA SER A 69 -2.00 3.95 19.87
C SER A 69 -2.70 3.94 18.50
N GLY A 70 -2.13 3.24 17.52
CA GLY A 70 -2.68 3.10 16.18
C GLY A 70 -1.82 2.20 15.30
N PHE A 71 -2.27 1.95 14.07
CA PHE A 71 -1.52 1.13 13.12
C PHE A 71 -1.85 1.49 11.66
N CYS A 72 -0.95 1.13 10.75
CA CYS A 72 -1.17 1.13 9.31
C CYS A 72 -1.08 -0.31 8.78
N VAL A 73 -2.15 -0.78 8.16
CA VAL A 73 -2.31 -2.16 7.69
C VAL A 73 -3.35 -2.23 6.58
N GLY A 74 -3.32 -3.29 5.78
CA GLY A 74 -4.33 -3.55 4.75
C GLY A 74 -5.62 -4.09 5.34
N GLU A 75 -6.67 -4.13 4.51
CA GLU A 75 -7.93 -4.76 4.88
C GLU A 75 -7.76 -6.27 5.14
N PRO A 76 -8.61 -6.89 5.99
CA PRO A 76 -9.80 -6.32 6.64
C PRO A 76 -9.56 -5.81 8.07
N TRP A 77 -8.31 -5.62 8.48
CA TRP A 77 -7.99 -5.36 9.90
C TRP A 77 -8.42 -3.96 10.35
N ASN A 78 -8.40 -2.96 9.46
CA ASN A 78 -8.96 -1.64 9.75
C ASN A 78 -10.47 -1.70 9.95
N ALA A 79 -11.19 -2.35 9.02
CA ALA A 79 -12.63 -2.56 9.14
C ALA A 79 -12.99 -3.32 10.43
N ARG A 80 -12.21 -4.35 10.78
CA ARG A 80 -12.41 -5.10 12.02
C ARG A 80 -12.25 -4.21 13.25
N ALA A 81 -11.24 -3.34 13.32
CA ALA A 81 -11.03 -2.46 14.47
C ALA A 81 -12.22 -1.51 14.71
N ILE A 82 -12.86 -1.04 13.65
CA ILE A 82 -14.09 -0.23 13.73
C ILE A 82 -15.26 -1.08 14.23
N ASN A 83 -15.49 -2.24 13.61
CA ASN A 83 -16.61 -3.11 13.96
C ASN A 83 -16.53 -3.62 15.41
N ASP A 84 -15.32 -3.92 15.88
CA ASP A 84 -15.07 -4.37 17.25
C ASP A 84 -15.04 -3.19 18.26
N ARG A 85 -15.28 -1.95 17.80
CA ARG A 85 -15.28 -0.68 18.57
C ARG A 85 -13.97 -0.43 19.32
N ILE A 86 -12.85 -0.78 18.70
CA ILE A 86 -11.51 -0.62 19.29
C ILE A 86 -10.86 0.67 18.79
N GLY A 87 -11.17 1.10 17.57
CA GLY A 87 -10.64 2.34 17.00
C GLY A 87 -11.41 2.81 15.79
N PHE A 88 -10.83 3.77 15.08
CA PHE A 88 -11.40 4.41 13.89
C PHE A 88 -10.33 4.51 12.80
N THR A 89 -10.74 4.74 11.56
CA THR A 89 -9.81 5.01 10.44
C THR A 89 -9.56 6.51 10.36
N ALA A 90 -8.32 6.95 10.58
CA ALA A 90 -7.93 8.35 10.48
C ALA A 90 -7.73 8.81 9.02
N ALA A 91 -7.18 7.94 8.19
CA ALA A 91 -6.98 8.13 6.75
C ALA A 91 -6.92 6.76 6.06
N THR A 92 -7.28 6.73 4.78
CA THR A 92 -7.03 5.58 3.90
C THR A 92 -5.72 5.79 3.13
N SER A 93 -5.14 4.73 2.54
CA SER A 93 -3.93 4.92 1.70
C SER A 93 -4.25 5.63 0.39
N GLN A 94 -5.51 5.62 -0.03
CA GLN A 94 -6.05 6.44 -1.12
C GLN A 94 -5.99 7.93 -0.80
N ASP A 95 -6.25 8.31 0.46
CA ASP A 95 -6.10 9.70 0.90
C ASP A 95 -4.63 10.17 0.79
N ILE A 96 -3.67 9.25 0.94
CA ILE A 96 -2.23 9.52 0.87
C ILE A 96 -1.76 9.60 -0.59
N TRP A 97 -2.13 8.61 -1.40
CA TRP A 97 -1.76 8.51 -2.81
C TRP A 97 -2.90 7.78 -3.55
N PRO A 98 -3.74 8.51 -4.30
CA PRO A 98 -4.75 7.93 -5.19
C PRO A 98 -4.14 6.94 -6.19
N GLU A 99 -4.72 5.74 -6.31
CA GLU A 99 -4.23 4.68 -7.22
C GLU A 99 -2.78 4.22 -6.94
N HIS A 100 -2.31 4.34 -5.68
CA HIS A 100 -0.95 3.96 -5.28
C HIS A 100 -0.60 2.51 -5.62
N PRO A 101 0.69 2.23 -5.88
CA PRO A 101 1.17 0.85 -5.96
C PRO A 101 1.07 0.17 -4.61
N GLU A 102 0.72 -1.12 -4.61
CA GLU A 102 0.63 -1.87 -3.37
C GLU A 102 1.33 -3.23 -3.51
N LYS A 103 0.57 -4.30 -3.67
CA LYS A 103 1.14 -5.65 -3.67
C LYS A 103 1.57 -6.04 -5.06
N VAL A 104 2.65 -6.83 -5.11
CA VAL A 104 3.20 -7.38 -6.34
C VAL A 104 3.22 -8.89 -6.27
N LEU A 105 3.11 -9.55 -7.43
CA LEU A 105 3.51 -10.94 -7.59
C LEU A 105 5.04 -11.00 -7.71
N GLY A 106 5.71 -11.35 -6.62
CA GLY A 106 7.16 -11.53 -6.58
C GLY A 106 7.56 -13.01 -6.75
N THR A 107 8.54 -13.27 -7.60
CA THR A 107 9.17 -14.61 -7.73
C THR A 107 10.69 -14.46 -7.78
N ARG A 108 11.42 -15.56 -7.55
CA ARG A 108 12.87 -15.55 -7.72
C ARG A 108 13.22 -15.55 -9.22
N ARG A 109 14.25 -14.77 -9.59
CA ARG A 109 14.75 -14.69 -10.97
C ARG A 109 15.08 -16.05 -11.57
N ASP A 110 15.83 -16.86 -10.83
CA ASP A 110 16.29 -18.18 -11.26
C ASP A 110 15.14 -19.17 -11.49
N TRP A 111 14.01 -18.98 -10.81
CA TRP A 111 12.81 -19.78 -11.07
C TRP A 111 12.15 -19.37 -12.39
N VAL A 112 12.05 -18.07 -12.68
CA VAL A 112 11.47 -17.56 -13.93
C VAL A 112 12.32 -17.97 -15.13
N GLU A 113 13.65 -17.91 -15.02
CA GLU A 113 14.58 -18.31 -16.08
C GLU A 113 14.48 -19.82 -16.38
N ARG A 114 14.29 -20.66 -15.36
CA ARG A 114 14.10 -22.11 -15.53
C ARG A 114 12.69 -22.50 -15.94
N ASN A 115 11.68 -21.70 -15.62
CA ASN A 115 10.27 -22.01 -15.86
C ASN A 115 9.55 -20.87 -16.60
N PRO A 116 10.03 -20.42 -17.78
CA PRO A 116 9.51 -19.23 -18.43
C PRO A 116 8.05 -19.37 -18.86
N ASN A 117 7.62 -20.57 -19.26
CA ASN A 117 6.22 -20.84 -19.61
C ASN A 117 5.31 -20.79 -18.39
N THR A 118 5.74 -21.39 -17.27
CA THR A 118 5.00 -21.39 -16.01
C THR A 118 4.89 -19.99 -15.42
N ALA A 119 5.96 -19.20 -15.50
CA ALA A 119 5.93 -17.80 -15.07
C ALA A 119 4.90 -16.98 -15.85
N ARG A 120 4.86 -17.13 -17.18
CA ARG A 120 3.85 -16.48 -18.04
C ARG A 120 2.44 -16.96 -17.70
N ALA A 121 2.24 -18.27 -17.54
CA ALA A 121 0.94 -18.84 -17.19
C ALA A 121 0.44 -18.36 -15.81
N LEU A 122 1.34 -18.20 -14.84
CA LEU A 122 1.00 -17.67 -13.52
C LEU A 122 0.53 -16.21 -13.61
N VAL A 123 1.22 -15.37 -14.38
CA VAL A 123 0.81 -13.98 -14.59
C VAL A 123 -0.52 -13.91 -15.35
N ALA A 124 -0.72 -14.77 -16.37
CA ALA A 124 -1.98 -14.87 -17.10
C ALA A 124 -3.15 -15.24 -16.18
N ALA A 125 -2.99 -16.27 -15.34
CA ALA A 125 -4.00 -16.69 -14.37
C ALA A 125 -4.35 -15.56 -13.39
N LEU A 126 -3.35 -14.79 -12.93
CA LEU A 126 -3.58 -13.64 -12.05
C LEU A 126 -4.37 -12.53 -12.77
N MET A 127 -4.05 -12.25 -14.03
CA MET A 127 -4.78 -11.27 -14.83
C MET A 127 -6.24 -11.67 -15.06
N GLU A 128 -6.51 -12.94 -15.35
CA GLU A 128 -7.88 -13.44 -15.50
C GLU A 128 -8.66 -13.34 -14.18
N ALA A 129 -8.04 -13.69 -13.05
CA ALA A 129 -8.65 -13.51 -11.73
C ALA A 129 -8.96 -12.03 -11.45
N GLN A 130 -8.01 -11.14 -11.71
CA GLN A 130 -8.20 -9.68 -11.58
C GLN A 130 -9.38 -9.18 -12.40
N ARG A 131 -9.48 -9.60 -13.67
CA ARG A 131 -10.59 -9.27 -14.58
C ARG A 131 -11.91 -9.81 -14.07
N TRP A 132 -11.93 -11.07 -13.62
CA TRP A 132 -13.15 -11.70 -13.12
C TRP A 132 -13.68 -10.98 -11.88
N ILE A 133 -12.81 -10.68 -10.90
CA ILE A 133 -13.20 -9.97 -9.67
C ILE A 133 -13.84 -8.61 -10.02
N ALA A 134 -13.22 -7.86 -10.94
CA ALA A 134 -13.65 -6.53 -11.34
C ALA A 134 -14.80 -6.52 -12.36
N ALA A 135 -15.21 -7.67 -12.91
CA ALA A 135 -16.23 -7.73 -13.95
C ALA A 135 -17.63 -7.34 -13.43
N SER A 136 -17.89 -7.52 -12.13
CA SER A 136 -19.14 -7.08 -11.50
C SER A 136 -19.00 -6.91 -9.98
N PRO A 137 -19.86 -6.09 -9.36
CA PRO A 137 -19.99 -6.05 -7.90
C PRO A 137 -20.30 -7.42 -7.30
N GLU A 138 -21.05 -8.27 -7.99
CA GLU A 138 -21.42 -9.62 -7.55
C GLU A 138 -20.19 -10.53 -7.45
N ASN A 139 -19.29 -10.49 -8.44
CA ASN A 139 -18.02 -11.23 -8.40
C ASN A 139 -17.11 -10.71 -7.28
N THR A 140 -17.10 -9.40 -7.04
CA THR A 140 -16.38 -8.81 -5.91
C THR A 140 -16.96 -9.30 -4.57
N ARG A 141 -18.28 -9.38 -4.41
CA ARG A 141 -18.94 -9.95 -3.21
C ARG A 141 -18.64 -11.43 -3.05
N GLU A 142 -18.67 -12.20 -4.13
CA GLU A 142 -18.30 -13.62 -4.10
C GLU A 142 -16.84 -13.81 -3.67
N THR A 143 -15.94 -12.94 -4.14
CA THR A 143 -14.54 -12.92 -3.71
C THR A 143 -14.42 -12.65 -2.22
N ALA A 144 -15.15 -11.66 -1.70
CA ALA A 144 -15.18 -11.36 -0.25
C ALA A 144 -15.66 -12.57 0.57
N ARG A 145 -16.72 -13.25 0.13
CA ARG A 145 -17.23 -14.50 0.75
C ARG A 145 -16.19 -15.60 0.75
N LEU A 146 -15.50 -15.80 -0.36
CA LEU A 146 -14.46 -16.82 -0.49
C LEU A 146 -13.32 -16.54 0.49
N LEU A 147 -12.79 -15.32 0.49
CA LEU A 147 -11.67 -14.90 1.33
C LEU A 147 -11.99 -14.95 2.83
N ALA A 148 -13.27 -14.77 3.22
CA ALA A 148 -13.69 -14.84 4.62
C ALA A 148 -13.60 -16.26 5.22
N ARG A 149 -13.63 -17.32 4.39
CA ARG A 149 -13.66 -18.71 4.84
C ARG A 149 -12.45 -19.07 5.70
N ARG A 150 -12.61 -20.09 6.56
CA ARG A 150 -11.58 -20.60 7.47
C ARG A 150 -10.26 -20.98 6.78
N GLY A 151 -10.32 -21.48 5.54
CA GLY A 151 -9.13 -21.84 4.76
C GLY A 151 -8.32 -20.65 4.24
N TRP A 152 -8.82 -19.42 4.41
CA TRP A 152 -8.19 -18.19 3.94
C TRP A 152 -7.97 -17.23 5.10
N LEU A 153 -8.73 -16.13 5.20
CA LEU A 153 -8.53 -15.12 6.25
C LEU A 153 -9.19 -15.49 7.59
N ASN A 154 -10.10 -16.47 7.59
CA ASN A 154 -10.82 -16.91 8.78
C ASN A 154 -11.43 -15.73 9.56
N THR A 155 -12.27 -14.96 8.90
CA THR A 155 -12.86 -13.72 9.43
C THR A 155 -14.31 -13.56 8.97
N LYS A 156 -15.00 -12.52 9.42
CA LYS A 156 -16.38 -12.27 9.00
C LYS A 156 -16.39 -11.58 7.64
N GLU A 157 -17.22 -12.08 6.73
CA GLU A 157 -17.44 -11.48 5.40
C GLU A 157 -17.76 -9.98 5.47
N GLN A 158 -18.56 -9.56 6.45
CA GLN A 158 -18.93 -8.16 6.66
C GLN A 158 -17.73 -7.21 6.86
N TYR A 159 -16.56 -7.72 7.25
CA TYR A 159 -15.34 -6.91 7.38
C TYR A 159 -14.63 -6.69 6.03
N LEU A 160 -14.98 -7.45 5.00
CA LEU A 160 -14.40 -7.34 3.65
C LEU A 160 -15.31 -6.62 2.68
N THR A 161 -16.59 -7.02 2.61
CA THR A 161 -17.45 -6.73 1.45
C THR A 161 -17.55 -5.23 1.14
N GLY A 162 -17.85 -4.39 2.14
CA GLY A 162 -17.93 -2.93 1.91
C GLY A 162 -16.59 -2.36 1.42
N ARG A 163 -15.47 -2.73 2.05
CA ARG A 163 -14.14 -2.26 1.67
C ARG A 163 -13.75 -2.66 0.24
N MET A 164 -14.08 -3.88 -0.17
CA MET A 164 -13.83 -4.36 -1.53
C MET A 164 -14.72 -3.69 -2.58
N LEU A 165 -15.91 -3.23 -2.19
CA LEU A 165 -16.82 -2.46 -3.05
C LEU A 165 -16.54 -0.95 -3.04
N GLY A 166 -15.55 -0.50 -2.27
CA GLY A 166 -15.25 0.93 -2.12
C GLY A 166 -16.19 1.68 -1.18
N GLU A 167 -17.00 0.97 -0.40
CA GLU A 167 -17.89 1.51 0.62
C GLU A 167 -17.14 1.62 1.95
N TYR A 168 -16.69 2.82 2.29
CA TYR A 168 -15.91 3.06 3.51
C TYR A 168 -16.75 3.69 4.61
N ASP A 169 -16.43 3.29 5.85
CA ASP A 169 -16.88 3.89 7.11
C ASP A 169 -15.62 4.13 7.95
N ASN A 170 -15.46 5.33 8.49
CA ASN A 170 -14.31 5.64 9.34
C ASN A 170 -14.51 5.26 10.81
N GLY A 171 -15.70 4.88 11.25
CA GLY A 171 -16.03 4.58 12.65
C GLY A 171 -16.34 5.82 13.50
N LEU A 172 -16.38 7.01 12.90
CA LEU A 172 -16.73 8.29 13.55
C LEU A 172 -17.99 8.92 12.93
N GLY A 173 -18.80 8.12 12.24
CA GLY A 173 -20.05 8.55 11.62
C GLY A 173 -19.93 9.03 10.17
N ARG A 174 -18.72 9.08 9.59
CA ARG A 174 -18.55 9.38 8.16
C ARG A 174 -18.54 8.08 7.36
N ARG A 175 -19.44 8.02 6.38
CA ARG A 175 -19.50 6.97 5.35
C ARG A 175 -19.38 7.59 3.97
N TRP A 176 -18.69 6.93 3.05
CA TRP A 176 -18.53 7.41 1.68
C TRP A 176 -18.28 6.27 0.70
N GLN A 177 -18.61 6.53 -0.56
CA GLN A 177 -18.09 5.75 -1.68
C GLN A 177 -16.77 6.37 -2.10
N ASP A 178 -15.69 5.60 -2.05
CA ASP A 178 -14.36 6.10 -2.40
C ASP A 178 -14.23 6.27 -3.91
N ALA A 179 -13.64 7.39 -4.35
CA ALA A 179 -13.38 7.66 -5.77
C ALA A 179 -12.21 6.83 -6.31
N HIS A 180 -11.33 6.36 -5.41
CA HIS A 180 -10.13 5.57 -5.70
C HIS A 180 -10.17 4.23 -4.94
N PRO A 181 -11.24 3.43 -5.06
CA PRO A 181 -11.44 2.26 -4.21
C PRO A 181 -10.36 1.20 -4.42
N MET A 182 -10.41 0.09 -3.68
CA MET A 182 -9.57 -1.07 -3.99
C MET A 182 -9.90 -1.56 -5.40
N ARG A 183 -9.00 -1.35 -6.36
CA ARG A 183 -9.18 -1.76 -7.76
C ARG A 183 -8.38 -3.02 -8.04
N PHE A 184 -9.01 -3.96 -8.74
CA PHE A 184 -8.36 -5.19 -9.21
C PHE A 184 -8.04 -5.15 -10.70
N TRP A 185 -8.79 -4.35 -11.48
CA TRP A 185 -8.60 -4.23 -12.92
C TRP A 185 -8.97 -2.83 -13.42
N ALA A 186 -8.19 -2.32 -14.38
CA ALA A 186 -8.47 -1.09 -15.11
C ALA A 186 -7.79 -1.16 -16.49
N GLY A 187 -8.29 -2.00 -17.38
CA GLY A 187 -7.67 -2.20 -18.69
C GLY A 187 -6.22 -2.72 -18.63
N GLY A 188 -5.83 -3.34 -17.51
CA GLY A 188 -4.47 -3.80 -17.26
C GLY A 188 -3.60 -2.85 -16.43
N GLU A 189 -3.95 -1.57 -16.29
CA GLU A 189 -3.10 -0.57 -15.63
C GLU A 189 -2.80 -0.87 -14.16
N VAL A 190 -3.78 -1.42 -13.42
CA VAL A 190 -3.61 -1.84 -12.02
C VAL A 190 -2.56 -2.96 -11.88
N SER A 191 -2.52 -3.85 -12.87
CA SER A 191 -1.64 -5.03 -12.89
C SER A 191 -0.26 -4.71 -13.46
N PHE A 192 -0.17 -3.67 -14.28
CA PHE A 192 1.05 -3.31 -14.99
C PHE A 192 2.15 -2.87 -14.01
N PRO A 193 3.36 -3.45 -14.09
CA PRO A 193 4.44 -3.15 -13.15
C PRO A 193 5.17 -1.86 -13.55
N TRP A 194 4.55 -0.71 -13.27
CA TRP A 194 5.12 0.61 -13.56
C TRP A 194 6.49 0.80 -12.89
N LEU A 195 7.48 1.24 -13.67
CA LEU A 195 8.82 1.48 -13.14
C LEU A 195 8.84 2.61 -12.11
N SER A 196 8.01 3.64 -12.32
CA SER A 196 7.85 4.79 -11.42
C SER A 196 7.44 4.35 -10.01
N ASP A 197 6.67 3.27 -9.89
CA ASP A 197 6.15 2.79 -8.61
C ASP A 197 7.26 2.18 -7.77
N GLY A 198 8.04 1.27 -8.37
CA GLY A 198 9.23 0.70 -7.71
C GLY A 198 10.27 1.76 -7.38
N MET A 199 10.46 2.74 -8.28
CA MET A 199 11.36 3.86 -8.05
C MET A 199 10.93 4.72 -6.85
N TRP A 200 9.62 4.95 -6.66
CA TRP A 200 9.14 5.71 -5.50
C TRP A 200 9.53 5.05 -4.17
N PHE A 201 9.41 3.72 -4.06
CA PHE A 201 9.85 3.03 -2.84
C PHE A 201 11.35 3.18 -2.61
N LEU A 202 12.17 3.16 -3.66
CA LEU A 202 13.60 3.45 -3.55
C LEU A 202 13.86 4.88 -3.06
N THR A 203 13.08 5.87 -3.50
CA THR A 203 13.22 7.25 -2.99
C THR A 203 12.85 7.35 -1.51
N GLN A 204 11.85 6.60 -1.05
CA GLN A 204 11.51 6.56 0.38
C GLN A 204 12.57 5.82 1.20
N PHE A 205 13.16 4.75 0.66
CA PHE A 205 14.28 4.08 1.32
C PHE A 205 15.51 4.99 1.42
N ARG A 206 15.74 5.83 0.40
CA ARG A 206 16.75 6.89 0.44
C ARG A 206 16.41 7.94 1.50
N ARG A 207 15.18 8.46 1.50
CA ARG A 207 14.67 9.47 2.45
C ARG A 207 14.82 9.03 3.91
N TRP A 208 14.56 7.75 4.19
CA TRP A 208 14.59 7.19 5.55
C TRP A 208 15.91 6.51 5.92
N GLY A 209 16.97 6.70 5.12
CA GLY A 209 18.31 6.21 5.44
C GLY A 209 18.50 4.69 5.34
N VAL A 210 17.52 3.96 4.80
CA VAL A 210 17.66 2.54 4.46
C VAL A 210 18.69 2.38 3.33
N LEU A 211 18.66 3.28 2.34
CA LEU A 211 19.70 3.43 1.33
C LEU A 211 20.60 4.62 1.70
N LYS A 212 21.86 4.30 2.03
CA LYS A 212 22.87 5.31 2.41
C LYS A 212 23.29 6.21 1.26
N GLN A 213 23.24 5.68 0.03
CA GLN A 213 23.60 6.37 -1.21
C GLN A 213 22.44 6.27 -2.20
N ALA A 214 22.40 7.20 -3.15
CA ALA A 214 21.48 7.15 -4.27
C ALA A 214 21.77 5.89 -5.11
N PRO A 215 20.81 4.95 -5.26
CA PRO A 215 20.96 3.89 -6.24
C PRO A 215 20.80 4.46 -7.66
N ASP A 216 21.18 3.68 -8.66
CA ASP A 216 20.61 3.85 -10.00
C ASP A 216 19.15 3.39 -9.97
N TYR A 217 18.25 4.32 -9.65
CA TYR A 217 16.82 4.08 -9.46
C TYR A 217 16.19 3.37 -10.66
N LEU A 218 16.49 3.85 -11.88
CA LEU A 218 15.92 3.31 -13.10
C LEU A 218 16.49 1.93 -13.42
N ALA A 219 17.80 1.71 -13.28
CA ALA A 219 18.40 0.41 -13.55
C ALA A 219 17.90 -0.64 -12.55
N VAL A 220 17.77 -0.29 -11.27
CA VAL A 220 17.23 -1.20 -10.24
C VAL A 220 15.78 -1.56 -10.55
N ALA A 221 14.93 -0.57 -10.81
CA ALA A 221 13.53 -0.83 -11.16
C ALA A 221 13.40 -1.66 -12.45
N SER A 222 14.16 -1.34 -13.48
CA SER A 222 14.13 -2.07 -14.76
C SER A 222 14.60 -3.52 -14.62
N ARG A 223 15.57 -3.78 -13.72
CA ARG A 223 16.06 -5.14 -13.47
C ARG A 223 15.04 -6.00 -12.74
N ILE A 224 14.25 -5.41 -11.84
CA ILE A 224 13.28 -6.13 -11.01
C ILE A 224 11.97 -6.37 -11.78
N ASN A 225 11.48 -5.36 -12.50
CA ASN A 225 10.17 -5.41 -13.16
C ASN A 225 10.24 -6.25 -14.45
N ARG A 226 9.47 -7.33 -14.49
CA ARG A 226 9.34 -8.22 -15.66
C ARG A 226 8.18 -7.81 -16.55
N ILE A 227 8.28 -6.60 -17.13
CA ILE A 227 7.31 -6.06 -18.09
C ILE A 227 7.16 -7.00 -19.29
N ASP A 228 8.25 -7.65 -19.71
CA ASP A 228 8.25 -8.64 -20.79
C ASP A 228 7.35 -9.84 -20.48
N VAL A 229 7.40 -10.37 -19.25
CA VAL A 229 6.54 -11.48 -18.81
C VAL A 229 5.09 -11.02 -18.72
N TRP A 230 4.86 -9.82 -18.19
CA TRP A 230 3.53 -9.22 -18.13
C TRP A 230 2.93 -9.05 -19.54
N GLN A 231 3.68 -8.52 -20.49
CA GLN A 231 3.23 -8.31 -21.88
C GLN A 231 2.90 -9.64 -22.57
N ALA A 232 3.75 -10.65 -22.39
CA ALA A 232 3.50 -11.98 -22.95
C ALA A 232 2.22 -12.62 -22.37
N ALA A 233 1.97 -12.44 -21.08
CA ALA A 233 0.74 -12.90 -20.44
C ALA A 233 -0.48 -12.10 -20.92
N ALA A 234 -0.38 -10.77 -20.97
CA ALA A 234 -1.43 -9.86 -21.45
C ALA A 234 -1.89 -10.21 -22.88
N GLN A 235 -0.93 -10.55 -23.75
CA GLN A 235 -1.23 -11.04 -25.10
C GLN A 235 -2.00 -12.37 -25.08
N ALA A 236 -1.60 -13.30 -24.21
CA ALA A 236 -2.21 -14.63 -24.11
C ALA A 236 -3.65 -14.59 -23.56
N VAL A 237 -3.98 -13.67 -22.66
CA VAL A 237 -5.33 -13.57 -22.03
C VAL A 237 -6.32 -12.73 -22.83
N GLY A 238 -6.08 -12.52 -24.13
CA GLY A 238 -6.98 -11.80 -25.03
C GLY A 238 -6.43 -10.51 -25.61
N GLY A 239 -5.12 -10.42 -25.84
CA GLY A 239 -4.53 -9.30 -26.59
C GLY A 239 -4.56 -7.96 -25.87
N ILE A 240 -4.40 -7.97 -24.54
CA ILE A 240 -4.46 -6.75 -23.73
C ILE A 240 -3.25 -5.89 -24.05
N SER A 241 -3.50 -4.65 -24.48
CA SER A 241 -2.43 -3.71 -24.81
C SER A 241 -1.74 -3.22 -23.54
N ALA A 242 -0.41 -3.26 -23.53
CA ALA A 242 0.36 -2.61 -22.49
C ALA A 242 0.23 -1.08 -22.60
N PRO A 243 0.30 -0.35 -21.48
CA PRO A 243 0.49 1.09 -21.53
C PRO A 243 1.72 1.47 -22.38
N ALA A 244 1.61 2.56 -23.14
CA ALA A 244 2.68 3.03 -24.01
C ALA A 244 3.90 3.52 -23.21
N ALA A 245 3.66 4.13 -22.05
CA ALA A 245 4.68 4.55 -21.12
C ALA A 245 4.97 3.47 -20.07
N ARG A 246 6.20 3.46 -19.55
CA ARG A 246 6.61 2.60 -18.42
C ARG A 246 6.62 3.34 -17.08
N MET A 247 6.39 4.65 -17.13
CA MET A 247 6.26 5.54 -15.98
C MET A 247 4.83 6.09 -15.96
N ARG A 248 4.31 6.32 -14.75
CA ARG A 248 3.07 7.07 -14.53
C ARG A 248 3.31 8.26 -13.62
N SER A 249 2.43 9.26 -13.73
CA SER A 249 2.43 10.44 -12.88
C SER A 249 1.32 10.34 -11.83
N SER A 250 1.58 10.82 -10.62
CA SER A 250 0.61 10.87 -9.54
C SER A 250 0.86 12.08 -8.65
N THR A 251 -0.22 12.61 -8.06
CA THR A 251 -0.15 13.67 -7.05
C THR A 251 -0.49 13.06 -5.70
N LEU A 252 0.41 13.22 -4.72
CA LEU A 252 0.23 12.72 -3.37
C LEU A 252 -0.51 13.75 -2.50
N MET A 253 -0.90 13.34 -1.28
CA MET A 253 -1.74 14.13 -0.36
C MET A 253 -1.22 15.52 -0.01
N ASP A 254 0.08 15.75 -0.12
CA ASP A 254 0.75 17.02 0.16
C ASP A 254 0.88 17.91 -1.10
N GLY A 255 0.28 17.50 -2.22
CA GLY A 255 0.37 18.18 -3.51
C GLY A 255 1.63 17.86 -4.31
N THR A 256 2.54 17.06 -3.74
CA THR A 256 3.78 16.67 -4.42
C THR A 256 3.47 15.76 -5.61
N VAL A 257 4.04 16.09 -6.77
CA VAL A 257 3.93 15.28 -7.98
C VAL A 257 5.08 14.28 -8.07
N TRP A 258 4.74 13.01 -8.22
CA TRP A 258 5.67 11.93 -8.52
C TRP A 258 5.44 11.40 -9.94
N ASN A 259 6.47 11.50 -10.80
CA ASN A 259 6.43 11.00 -12.18
C ASN A 259 7.68 10.20 -12.59
N GLY A 260 8.62 9.99 -11.65
CA GLY A 260 9.86 9.24 -11.88
C GLY A 260 10.99 10.00 -12.57
N SER A 261 10.85 11.28 -12.92
CA SER A 261 11.88 12.01 -13.68
C SER A 261 13.11 12.44 -12.87
N ASP A 262 12.93 12.78 -11.59
CA ASP A 262 14.02 13.17 -10.67
C ASP A 262 13.88 12.43 -9.31
N PRO A 263 14.26 11.14 -9.26
CA PRO A 263 14.12 10.34 -8.04
C PRO A 263 14.99 10.84 -6.87
N GLU A 264 16.20 11.34 -7.14
CA GLU A 264 17.09 11.81 -6.06
C GLU A 264 16.65 13.18 -5.53
N GLY A 265 16.22 14.10 -6.41
CA GLY A 265 15.60 15.35 -5.98
C GLY A 265 14.34 15.09 -5.16
N TYR A 266 13.49 14.16 -5.61
CA TYR A 266 12.32 13.73 -4.85
C TYR A 266 12.70 13.09 -3.50
N ALA A 267 13.76 12.30 -3.40
CA ALA A 267 14.16 11.75 -2.10
C ALA A 267 14.61 12.85 -1.11
N ARG A 268 15.20 13.95 -1.61
CA ARG A 268 15.86 14.98 -0.82
C ARG A 268 15.01 16.21 -0.50
N HIS A 269 13.93 16.46 -1.24
CA HIS A 269 13.12 17.68 -1.09
C HIS A 269 12.31 17.75 0.21
N PHE A 270 12.07 16.62 0.87
CA PHE A 270 11.30 16.59 2.11
C PHE A 270 12.07 17.21 3.28
N SER A 271 11.36 18.02 4.09
CA SER A 271 11.90 18.63 5.31
C SER A 271 12.25 17.58 6.37
N ILE A 272 11.39 16.57 6.55
CA ILE A 272 11.61 15.44 7.45
C ILE A 272 12.18 14.26 6.66
N GLN A 273 13.39 13.87 7.05
CA GLN A 273 14.19 12.80 6.45
C GLN A 273 15.22 12.31 7.47
N ARG A 274 15.74 11.09 7.27
CA ARG A 274 16.78 10.51 8.12
C ARG A 274 18.11 10.50 7.37
N LYS A 275 18.96 11.50 7.62
CA LYS A 275 20.31 11.56 7.04
C LYS A 275 21.29 10.78 7.93
N GLY A 276 21.96 9.77 7.36
CA GLY A 276 23.19 9.21 7.93
C GLY A 276 23.05 8.22 9.11
N ALA A 277 22.24 7.16 8.96
CA ALA A 277 22.44 5.93 9.75
C ALA A 277 23.47 5.01 9.05
#